data_AF-A0A6B2KTA1-F1
#
_entry.id   AF-A0A6B2KTA1-F1
#
_cell.length_a   1.000
_cell.length_b   1.000
_cell.length_c   1.000
_cell.angle_alpha   90.00
_cell.angle_beta   90.00
_cell.angle_gamma   90.00
#
_symmetry.space_group_name_H-M   'P 1'
#
loop_
_entity.id
_entity.type
_entity.pdbx_description
1 polymer ?
#
loop_
_entity_poly.entity_id
_entity_poly.type
_entity_poly.pdbx_seq_one_letter_code
_entity_poly.pdbx_strand_id
1 'polypeptide(L)'
;MKNPVSEKLEKSKNRSVFNAFYYPGLRSSRSVINSFDMYPTVLASMGGRVDGGRLGLGYAAVGLDAVNPDPEWLDGLRRNSLNDSPVYDALWFSAH
;
A
#
# COMPACT_ATOMS: atom_id res chain seq x y z
N MET A 1 -2.99 -16.93 -0.61
CA MET A 1 -2.39 -17.63 0.56
C MET A 1 -1.84 -16.60 1.56
N LYS A 2 -2.10 -16.72 2.87
CA LYS A 2 -1.63 -15.72 3.87
C LYS A 2 -0.17 -16.00 4.24
N ASN A 3 0.69 -14.99 4.25
CA ASN A 3 2.11 -15.16 4.55
C ASN A 3 2.27 -15.77 5.97
N PRO A 4 3.15 -16.78 6.16
CA PRO A 4 3.28 -17.53 7.43
C PRO A 4 3.68 -16.66 8.64
N VAL A 5 4.22 -15.46 8.42
CA VAL A 5 4.49 -14.49 9.49
C VAL A 5 3.45 -13.39 9.59
N SER A 6 2.42 -13.36 8.73
CA SER A 6 1.38 -12.32 8.74
C SER A 6 0.66 -12.22 10.08
N GLU A 7 0.26 -13.34 10.68
CA GLU A 7 -0.39 -13.30 12.00
C GLU A 7 0.51 -12.71 13.08
N LYS A 8 1.79 -13.06 13.06
CA LYS A 8 2.77 -12.56 14.04
C LYS A 8 3.00 -11.05 13.87
N LEU A 9 3.01 -10.58 12.62
CA LEU A 9 3.17 -9.16 12.27
C LEU A 9 1.90 -8.34 12.54
N GLU A 10 0.70 -8.92 12.35
CA GLU A 10 -0.58 -8.29 12.66
C GLU A 10 -0.81 -8.19 14.18
N LYS A 11 -0.41 -9.21 14.95
CA LYS A 11 -0.49 -9.24 16.42
C LYS A 11 0.62 -8.41 17.10
N SER A 12 1.66 -8.00 16.37
CA SER A 12 2.74 -7.19 16.95
C SER A 12 2.26 -5.75 17.18
N LYS A 13 2.13 -5.36 18.46
CA LYS A 13 1.78 -3.99 18.86
C LYS A 13 2.83 -2.95 18.45
N ASN A 14 4.08 -3.38 18.24
CA ASN A 14 5.19 -2.53 17.84
C ASN A 14 5.71 -3.00 16.47
N ARG A 15 5.28 -2.32 15.40
CA ARG A 15 5.96 -2.44 14.10
C ARG A 15 7.23 -1.60 14.16
N SER A 16 8.36 -2.16 13.72
CA SER A 16 9.66 -1.47 13.70
C SER A 16 10.10 -1.02 12.31
N VAL A 17 9.41 -1.46 11.26
CA VAL A 17 9.70 -1.05 9.88
C VAL A 17 8.82 0.15 9.56
N PHE A 18 9.45 1.31 9.48
CA PHE A 18 8.82 2.57 9.10
C PHE A 18 9.48 3.10 7.84
N ASN A 19 8.65 3.56 6.89
CA ASN A 19 9.11 4.46 5.84
C ASN A 19 8.91 5.88 6.36
N ALA A 20 9.98 6.68 6.38
CA ALA A 20 9.94 8.07 6.84
C ALA A 20 10.15 9.02 5.66
N PHE A 21 9.28 10.02 5.55
CA PHE A 21 9.41 11.11 4.59
C PHE A 21 9.74 12.39 5.33
N TYR A 22 10.87 13.02 4.99
CA TYR A 22 11.32 14.27 5.60
C TYR A 22 11.23 15.39 4.57
N TYR A 23 10.22 16.25 4.70
CA TYR A 23 10.09 17.42 3.85
C TYR A 23 9.37 18.56 4.61
N PRO A 24 9.96 19.77 4.68
CA PRO A 24 9.34 20.89 5.35
C PRO A 24 8.10 21.34 4.57
N GLY A 25 6.91 21.10 5.13
CA GLY A 25 5.62 21.46 4.53
C GLY A 25 4.79 20.27 4.03
N LEU A 26 5.31 19.05 4.12
CA LEU A 26 4.54 17.85 3.81
C LEU A 26 3.49 17.62 4.91
N ARG A 27 2.21 17.64 4.55
CA ARG A 27 1.13 17.21 5.43
C ARG A 27 0.65 15.85 4.96
N SER A 28 0.80 14.85 5.82
CA SER A 28 0.25 13.53 5.54
C SER A 28 -1.27 13.55 5.69
N SER A 29 -1.99 12.93 4.76
CA SER A 29 -3.44 12.76 4.82
C SER A 29 -3.85 11.65 5.80
N ARG A 30 -2.90 10.75 6.15
CA ARG A 30 -3.11 9.58 7.03
C ARG A 30 -1.82 9.11 7.72
N SER A 31 -1.97 8.37 8.81
CA SER A 31 -0.85 7.83 9.61
C SER A 31 -0.32 6.49 9.13
N VAL A 32 -1.13 5.73 8.37
CA VAL A 32 -0.78 4.39 7.88
C VAL A 32 -0.72 4.41 6.36
N ILE A 33 0.44 4.02 5.84
CA ILE A 33 0.76 3.93 4.41
C ILE A 33 1.18 2.49 4.14
N ASN A 34 0.60 1.85 3.12
CA ASN A 34 0.99 0.50 2.72
C ASN A 34 2.04 0.51 1.60
N SER A 35 2.51 -0.66 1.17
CA SER A 35 3.53 -0.76 0.13
C SER A 35 3.09 -0.23 -1.24
N PHE A 36 1.82 -0.38 -1.60
CA PHE A 36 1.29 0.14 -2.87
C PHE A 36 1.24 1.67 -2.88
N ASP A 37 1.02 2.27 -1.72
CA ASP A 37 0.96 3.73 -1.53
C ASP A 37 2.34 4.40 -1.68
N MET A 38 3.44 3.65 -1.57
CA MET A 38 4.80 4.22 -1.52
C MET A 38 5.17 4.94 -2.81
N TYR A 39 4.97 4.32 -3.98
CA TYR A 39 5.32 4.95 -5.25
C TYR A 39 4.53 6.24 -5.53
N PRO A 40 3.17 6.27 -5.44
CA PRO A 40 2.43 7.52 -5.60
C PRO A 40 2.80 8.57 -4.55
N THR A 41 3.08 8.17 -3.30
CA THR A 41 3.52 9.09 -2.24
C THR A 41 4.88 9.73 -2.56
N VAL A 42 5.84 8.94 -3.07
CA VAL A 42 7.15 9.45 -3.50
C VAL A 42 6.99 10.45 -4.64
N LEU A 43 6.21 10.12 -5.68
CA LEU A 43 5.93 11.03 -6.79
C LEU A 43 5.31 12.34 -6.32
N ALA A 44 4.28 12.27 -5.47
CA ALA A 44 3.62 13.44 -4.92
C ALA A 44 4.55 14.29 -4.04
N SER A 45 5.44 13.67 -3.28
CA SER A 45 6.42 14.37 -2.43
C SER A 45 7.45 15.17 -3.24
N MET A 46 7.71 14.78 -4.49
CA MET A 46 8.59 15.49 -5.42
C MET A 46 7.87 16.60 -6.21
N GLY A 47 6.59 16.85 -5.92
CA GLY A 47 5.76 17.83 -6.63
C GLY A 47 5.03 17.27 -7.86
N GLY A 48 5.11 15.96 -8.11
CA GLY A 48 4.28 15.30 -9.12
C GLY A 48 2.80 15.35 -8.73
N ARG A 49 1.90 15.41 -9.71
CA ARG A 49 0.46 15.32 -9.47
C ARG A 49 -0.01 13.89 -9.75
N VAL A 50 -0.83 13.37 -8.85
CA VAL A 50 -1.49 12.06 -8.99
C VAL A 50 -2.98 12.33 -8.98
N ASP A 51 -3.61 12.23 -10.15
CA ASP A 51 -5.04 12.54 -10.27
C ASP A 51 -5.89 11.67 -9.35
N GLY A 52 -6.79 12.30 -8.59
CA GLY A 52 -7.59 11.64 -7.56
C GLY A 52 -6.77 11.01 -6.43
N GLY A 53 -5.49 11.36 -6.31
CA GLY A 53 -4.55 10.82 -5.33
C GLY A 53 -4.22 9.35 -5.54
N ARG A 54 -4.61 8.72 -6.65
CA ARG A 54 -4.47 7.27 -6.87
C ARG A 54 -3.59 6.95 -8.08
N LEU A 55 -2.62 6.05 -7.88
CA LEU A 55 -1.84 5.44 -8.96
C LEU A 55 -1.83 3.93 -8.79
N GLY A 56 -2.44 3.23 -9.74
CA GLY A 56 -2.60 1.77 -9.69
C GLY A 56 -3.37 1.31 -8.44
N LEU A 57 -2.71 0.50 -7.62
CA LEU A 57 -3.26 -0.06 -6.38
C LEU A 57 -2.96 0.79 -5.15
N GLY A 58 -2.33 1.96 -5.29
CA GLY A 58 -1.92 2.80 -4.16
C GLY A 58 -2.48 4.21 -4.24
N TYR A 59 -2.50 4.88 -3.09
CA TYR A 59 -2.87 6.28 -2.94
C TYR A 59 -1.71 7.09 -2.40
N ALA A 60 -1.50 8.29 -2.95
CA ALA A 60 -0.58 9.28 -2.42
C ALA A 60 -1.05 9.70 -1.02
N ALA A 61 -0.18 9.54 -0.02
CA ALA A 61 -0.48 9.94 1.35
C ALA A 61 -0.16 11.42 1.64
N VAL A 62 0.41 12.13 0.66
CA VAL A 62 0.97 13.47 0.81
C VAL A 62 0.76 14.25 -0.48
N GLY A 63 0.81 15.59 -0.40
CA GLY A 63 0.60 16.47 -1.55
C GLY A 63 -0.84 16.99 -1.66
N LEU A 64 -1.08 17.88 -2.62
CA LEU A 64 -2.36 18.59 -2.77
C LEU A 64 -3.51 17.67 -3.17
N ASP A 65 -3.22 16.69 -4.01
CA ASP A 65 -4.20 15.74 -4.53
C ASP A 65 -4.31 14.49 -3.63
N ALA A 66 -3.73 14.50 -2.42
CA ALA A 66 -3.78 13.37 -1.50
C ALA A 66 -5.22 13.12 -1.04
N VAL A 67 -5.70 11.91 -1.31
CA VAL A 67 -7.05 11.47 -0.94
C VAL A 67 -6.93 10.25 -0.05
N ASN A 68 -7.71 10.22 1.02
CA ASN A 68 -7.82 9.04 1.85
C ASN A 68 -8.66 7.98 1.11
N PRO A 69 -8.15 6.74 0.97
CA PRO A 69 -8.93 5.68 0.38
C PRO A 69 -10.16 5.37 1.24
N ASP A 70 -11.14 4.69 0.63
CA ASP A 70 -12.29 4.13 1.32
C ASP A 70 -11.81 3.29 2.54
N PRO A 71 -12.47 3.37 3.71
CA PRO A 71 -12.14 2.55 4.88
C PRO A 71 -12.00 1.05 4.57
N GLU A 72 -12.79 0.50 3.64
CA GLU A 72 -12.75 -0.91 3.25
C GLU A 72 -11.74 -1.24 2.15
N TRP A 73 -11.07 -0.24 1.57
CA TRP A 73 -10.19 -0.42 0.42
C TRP A 73 -9.09 -1.45 0.65
N LEU A 74 -8.47 -1.45 1.83
CA LEU A 74 -7.37 -2.37 2.15
C LEU A 74 -7.87 -3.82 2.18
N ASP A 75 -9.09 -4.04 2.68
CA ASP A 75 -9.71 -5.35 2.72
C ASP A 75 -10.22 -5.78 1.34
N GLY A 76 -10.65 -4.83 0.50
CA GLY A 76 -10.90 -5.06 -0.93
C GLY A 76 -9.64 -5.48 -1.68
N LEU A 77 -8.52 -4.80 -1.45
CA LEU A 77 -7.22 -5.17 -1.99
C LEU A 77 -6.79 -6.56 -1.53
N ARG A 78 -6.94 -6.90 -0.25
CA ARG A 78 -6.58 -8.24 0.27
C ARG A 78 -7.42 -9.36 -0.33
N ARG A 79 -8.70 -9.10 -0.61
CA ARG A 79 -9.59 -10.05 -1.28
C ARG A 79 -9.16 -10.28 -2.73
N ASN A 80 -8.86 -9.19 -3.46
CA ASN A 80 -8.71 -9.24 -4.92
C ASN A 80 -7.24 -9.31 -5.41
N SER A 81 -6.28 -8.93 -4.57
CA SER A 81 -4.86 -8.92 -4.92
C SER A 81 -4.28 -10.32 -4.78
N LEU A 82 -3.90 -10.91 -5.92
CA LEU A 82 -3.11 -12.15 -6.02
C LEU A 82 -3.82 -13.45 -5.60
N ASN A 83 -5.14 -13.46 -5.42
CA ASN A 83 -5.88 -14.68 -5.08
C ASN A 83 -6.49 -15.41 -6.30
N ASP A 84 -6.50 -14.80 -7.49
CA ASP A 84 -7.13 -15.38 -8.69
C ASP A 84 -6.26 -15.22 -9.95
N SER A 85 -4.92 -15.34 -9.84
CA SER A 85 -4.07 -15.36 -11.03
C SER A 85 -3.63 -16.79 -11.32
N PRO A 86 -4.22 -17.46 -12.33
CA PRO A 86 -3.80 -18.80 -12.73
C PRO A 86 -2.30 -18.88 -13.06
N VAL A 87 -1.74 -17.78 -13.58
CA VAL A 87 -0.31 -17.67 -13.90
C VAL A 87 0.55 -17.61 -12.64
N TYR A 88 0.13 -16.86 -11.63
CA TYR A 88 0.85 -16.79 -10.36
C TYR A 88 0.73 -18.10 -9.58
N ASP A 89 -0.46 -18.70 -9.55
CA ASP A 89 -0.69 -19.99 -8.92
C ASP A 89 0.13 -21.10 -9.60
N ALA A 90 0.27 -21.07 -10.93
CA ALA A 90 1.16 -22.01 -11.62
C ALA A 90 2.61 -21.91 -11.13
N LEU A 91 3.15 -20.72 -10.82
CA LEU A 91 4.54 -20.60 -10.32
C LEU A 91 4.78 -21.32 -8.98
N TRP A 92 3.75 -21.51 -8.16
CA TRP A 92 3.85 -22.12 -6.84
C TRP A 92 3.27 -23.55 -6.77
N PHE A 93 2.35 -23.89 -7.67
CA PHE A 93 1.60 -25.15 -7.64
C PHE A 93 1.71 -25.99 -8.92
N SER A 94 2.40 -25.52 -9.96
CA SER A 94 2.74 -26.37 -11.11
C SER A 94 4.02 -27.17 -10.84
N ALA A 95 3.84 -28.35 -10.24
CA ALA A 95 4.51 -29.63 -10.51
C ALA A 95 4.44 -30.55 -9.28
N HIS A 96 3.34 -31.31 -9.15
CA HIS A 96 3.35 -32.75 -8.88
C HIS A 96 2.61 -33.40 -10.04
#